data_AF-A0A1B0ARZ9-F1
#
_entry.id   AF-A0A1B0ARZ9-F1
#
_cell.length_a   1.000
_cell.length_b   1.000
_cell.length_c   1.000
_cell.angle_alpha   90.00
_cell.angle_beta   90.00
_cell.angle_gamma   90.00
#
_symmetry.space_group_name_H-M   'P 1'
#
loop_
_entity.id
_entity.type
_entity.pdbx_description
1 polymer ?
#
loop_
_entity_poly.entity_id
_entity_poly.type
_entity_poly.pdbx_seq_one_letter_code
_entity_poly.pdbx_strand_id
1 'polypeptide(L)'
;MVEMDDFHVETKNPILHSRSNLKCKHLSPSILSLINEVFGSLSYKILWKFEDPHLTNKQNNIFISAWFSQVDILTSPRVKLFYDQETNVNRAQKMNFALALDINNLTKASYRETILDMTNDKSDQNVKEISQVYHNQSIKPIDLAIYWTEYILRHRGAYHMQTKAQKMRFMKKHSLDSLALMITGAFVVFIVCCCLIVKIIKAKHSVKIALPCVSLRTPPKIKLFPSDAQLHYGVYPALTSPSAENTFYTIHFDEADNTNPKINVRK
;
A
#
# COMPACT_ATOMS: atom_id res chain seq x y z
N MET A 1 8.67 -38.94 -0.71
CA MET A 1 7.68 -38.22 -1.54
C MET A 1 6.37 -38.95 -1.30
N VAL A 2 5.35 -38.32 -0.69
CA VAL A 2 4.05 -38.98 -0.58
C VAL A 2 3.43 -38.90 -1.98
N GLU A 3 3.34 -40.03 -2.68
CA GLU A 3 2.65 -40.09 -3.96
C GLU A 3 1.16 -39.83 -3.74
N MET A 4 0.57 -39.03 -4.61
CA MET A 4 -0.84 -38.61 -4.51
C MET A 4 -1.79 -39.81 -4.62
N ASP A 5 -1.35 -40.86 -5.31
CA ASP A 5 -2.10 -42.09 -5.56
C ASP A 5 -2.36 -42.87 -4.26
N ASP A 6 -1.38 -42.96 -3.35
CA ASP A 6 -1.57 -43.56 -2.03
C ASP A 6 -2.60 -42.78 -1.19
N PHE A 7 -2.60 -41.45 -1.36
CA PHE A 7 -3.53 -40.58 -0.63
C PHE A 7 -4.97 -40.66 -1.18
N HIS A 8 -5.14 -40.87 -2.48
CA HIS A 8 -6.45 -41.01 -3.12
C HIS A 8 -7.15 -42.34 -2.78
N VAL A 9 -6.41 -43.38 -2.39
CA VAL A 9 -7.01 -44.66 -1.98
C VAL A 9 -7.55 -44.61 -0.54
N GLU A 10 -6.96 -43.81 0.34
CA GLU A 10 -7.19 -43.93 1.78
C GLU A 10 -8.01 -42.80 2.45
N THR A 11 -8.41 -41.76 1.71
CA THR A 11 -8.96 -40.53 2.32
C THR A 11 -10.39 -40.18 1.90
N LYS A 12 -11.27 -40.06 2.91
CA LYS A 12 -12.56 -39.36 2.80
C LYS A 12 -12.27 -37.86 2.88
N ASN A 13 -12.38 -37.16 1.74
CA ASN A 13 -12.40 -35.70 1.57
C ASN A 13 -11.11 -34.95 1.98
N PRO A 14 -10.10 -34.81 1.09
CA PRO A 14 -8.97 -33.91 1.30
C PRO A 14 -9.38 -32.43 1.32
N ILE A 15 -8.84 -31.68 2.28
CA ILE A 15 -9.05 -30.24 2.47
C ILE A 15 -7.73 -29.47 2.26
N LEU A 16 -7.81 -28.43 1.41
CA LEU A 16 -7.01 -27.20 1.23
C LEU A 16 -5.57 -27.19 0.65
N HIS A 17 -5.49 -26.90 -0.64
CA HIS A 17 -4.27 -26.35 -1.27
C HIS A 17 -4.27 -24.81 -1.30
N SER A 18 -3.16 -24.22 -0.85
CA SER A 18 -2.83 -22.79 -0.97
C SER A 18 -2.14 -22.47 -2.31
N ARG A 19 -2.47 -21.33 -2.94
CA ARG A 19 -1.79 -20.87 -4.17
C ARG A 19 -0.28 -20.76 -3.95
N SER A 20 0.51 -21.02 -4.99
CA SER A 20 1.99 -20.91 -4.96
C SER A 20 2.51 -19.54 -4.49
N ASN A 21 1.75 -18.48 -4.72
CA ASN A 21 2.11 -17.11 -4.33
C ASN A 21 1.73 -16.77 -2.87
N LEU A 22 0.94 -17.61 -2.20
CA LEU A 22 0.58 -17.45 -0.79
C LEU A 22 1.41 -18.43 0.04
N LYS A 23 2.50 -17.94 0.62
CA LYS A 23 3.35 -18.73 1.52
C LYS A 23 2.70 -18.78 2.89
N CYS A 24 2.13 -19.93 3.25
CA CYS A 24 1.44 -20.11 4.52
C CYS A 24 2.39 -19.96 5.72
N LYS A 25 3.70 -20.23 5.55
CA LYS A 25 4.71 -19.99 6.59
C LYS A 25 4.85 -18.53 7.05
N HIS A 26 4.33 -17.56 6.29
CA HIS A 26 4.38 -16.13 6.65
C HIS A 26 3.09 -15.64 7.32
N LEU A 27 2.10 -16.51 7.53
CA LEU A 27 0.92 -16.17 8.32
C LEU A 27 1.31 -15.93 9.78
N SER A 28 0.54 -15.09 10.48
CA SER A 28 0.80 -14.84 11.89
C SER A 28 0.66 -16.14 12.70
N PRO A 29 1.44 -16.30 13.79
CA PRO A 29 1.35 -17.49 14.64
C PRO A 29 -0.06 -17.74 15.19
N SER A 30 -0.83 -16.67 15.43
CA SER A 30 -2.23 -16.76 15.88
C SER A 30 -3.13 -17.42 14.85
N ILE A 31 -3.01 -17.03 13.57
CA ILE A 31 -3.79 -17.61 12.47
C ILE A 31 -3.37 -19.06 12.22
N LEU A 32 -2.06 -19.35 12.25
CA LEU A 32 -1.57 -20.74 12.11
C LEU A 32 -2.10 -21.65 13.21
N SER A 33 -2.09 -21.18 14.47
CA SER A 33 -2.64 -21.92 15.60
C SER A 33 -4.14 -22.16 15.43
N LEU A 34 -4.90 -21.13 15.02
CA LEU A 34 -6.34 -21.23 14.79
C LEU A 34 -6.66 -22.24 13.69
N ILE A 35 -5.97 -22.16 12.55
CA ILE A 35 -6.16 -23.08 11.42
C ILE A 35 -5.85 -24.51 11.86
N ASN A 36 -4.72 -24.73 12.53
CA ASN A 36 -4.28 -26.04 12.99
C ASN A 36 -5.29 -26.65 14.00
N GLU A 37 -5.84 -25.84 14.90
CA GLU A 37 -6.85 -26.28 15.87
C GLU A 37 -8.20 -26.60 15.21
N VAL A 38 -8.67 -25.78 14.27
CA VAL A 38 -9.90 -26.06 13.52
C VAL A 38 -9.72 -27.33 12.70
N PHE A 39 -8.61 -27.45 11.97
CA PHE A 39 -8.28 -28.64 11.20
C PHE A 39 -8.21 -29.90 12.07
N GLY A 40 -7.58 -29.84 13.24
CA GLY A 40 -7.58 -30.93 14.22
C GLY A 40 -8.96 -31.34 14.74
N SER A 41 -9.89 -30.38 14.84
CA SER A 41 -11.25 -30.64 15.32
C SER A 41 -12.16 -31.33 14.30
N LEU A 42 -11.74 -31.41 13.04
CA LEU A 42 -12.50 -32.02 11.96
C LEU A 42 -12.16 -33.50 11.83
N SER A 43 -13.16 -34.34 11.54
CA SER A 43 -12.99 -35.78 11.32
C SER A 43 -12.36 -36.14 9.96
N TYR A 44 -11.97 -35.15 9.16
CA TYR A 44 -11.41 -35.32 7.83
C TYR A 44 -9.88 -35.42 7.86
N LYS A 45 -9.31 -36.12 6.86
CA LYS A 45 -7.86 -36.06 6.58
C LYS A 45 -7.59 -34.81 5.73
N ILE A 46 -6.70 -33.95 6.19
CA ILE A 46 -6.49 -32.60 5.63
C ILE A 46 -5.13 -32.55 4.94
N LEU A 47 -5.10 -32.12 3.68
CA LEU A 47 -3.87 -31.91 2.91
C LEU A 47 -3.54 -30.43 2.93
N TRP A 48 -2.66 -30.00 3.82
CA TRP A 48 -2.29 -28.60 3.89
C TRP A 48 -0.95 -28.35 3.21
N LYS A 49 -0.98 -27.62 2.08
CA LYS A 49 0.25 -27.12 1.46
C LYS A 49 0.92 -26.11 2.40
N PHE A 50 2.09 -26.49 2.91
CA PHE A 50 2.79 -25.70 3.91
C PHE A 50 4.30 -25.87 3.70
N GLU A 51 5.01 -24.74 3.54
CA GLU A 51 6.40 -24.73 3.09
C GLU A 51 7.41 -25.14 4.17
N ASP A 52 7.02 -25.07 5.45
CA ASP A 52 7.89 -25.40 6.58
C ASP A 52 7.52 -26.78 7.14
N PRO A 53 8.42 -27.79 7.12
CA PRO A 53 8.13 -29.10 7.65
C PRO A 53 7.92 -29.11 9.18
N HIS A 54 8.32 -28.06 9.89
CA HIS A 54 8.20 -27.93 11.34
C HIS A 54 6.99 -27.10 11.75
N LEU A 55 5.78 -27.57 11.43
CA LEU A 55 4.54 -26.99 11.95
C LEU A 55 4.37 -27.36 13.44
N THR A 56 4.47 -26.36 14.32
CA THR A 56 4.26 -26.53 15.76
C THR A 56 2.86 -27.05 16.08
N ASN A 57 2.75 -28.04 16.98
CA ASN A 57 1.49 -28.65 17.43
C ASN A 57 0.63 -29.26 16.30
N LYS A 58 1.26 -29.70 15.20
CA LYS A 58 0.57 -30.35 14.09
C LYS A 58 -0.29 -31.53 14.57
N GLN A 59 -1.56 -31.52 14.17
CA GLN A 59 -2.53 -32.57 14.50
C GLN A 59 -2.34 -33.81 13.59
N ASN A 60 -2.75 -34.99 14.07
CA ASN A 60 -2.50 -36.27 13.39
C ASN A 60 -3.27 -36.43 12.06
N ASN A 61 -4.40 -35.76 11.92
CA ASN A 61 -5.23 -35.79 10.71
C ASN A 61 -4.77 -34.78 9.64
N ILE A 62 -3.72 -34.01 9.91
CA ILE A 62 -3.16 -33.02 8.99
C ILE A 62 -1.91 -33.59 8.32
N PHE A 63 -1.83 -33.46 7.01
CA PHE A 63 -0.68 -33.86 6.19
C PHE A 63 -0.14 -32.60 5.54
N ILE A 64 1.14 -32.31 5.80
CA ILE A 64 1.81 -31.12 5.26
C ILE A 64 2.85 -31.53 4.22
N SER A 65 2.94 -30.75 3.17
CA SER A 65 4.01 -30.82 2.18
C SER A 65 4.24 -29.43 1.59
N ALA A 66 5.51 -29.12 1.29
CA ALA A 66 5.86 -27.90 0.57
C ALA A 66 5.30 -27.90 -0.86
N TRP A 67 5.01 -29.09 -1.40
CA TRP A 67 4.52 -29.25 -2.76
C TRP A 67 3.45 -30.34 -2.87
N PHE A 68 2.41 -30.01 -3.65
CA PHE A 68 1.37 -30.93 -4.11
C PHE A 68 1.04 -30.60 -5.57
N SER A 69 0.69 -31.61 -6.36
CA SER A 69 0.19 -31.43 -7.73
C SER A 69 -1.16 -30.71 -7.70
N GLN A 70 -1.22 -29.50 -8.26
CA GLN A 70 -2.44 -28.70 -8.25
C GLN A 70 -3.53 -29.32 -9.14
N VAL A 71 -3.14 -29.93 -10.27
CA VAL A 71 -4.10 -30.56 -11.19
C VAL A 71 -4.78 -31.72 -10.48
N ASP A 72 -4.00 -32.64 -9.89
CA ASP A 72 -4.56 -33.85 -9.26
C ASP A 72 -5.49 -33.52 -8.10
N ILE A 73 -5.15 -32.51 -7.30
CA ILE A 73 -6.04 -31.97 -6.26
C ILE A 73 -7.34 -31.47 -6.91
N LEU A 74 -7.26 -30.52 -7.84
CA LEU A 74 -8.45 -29.86 -8.38
C LEU A 74 -9.34 -30.78 -9.22
N THR A 75 -8.78 -31.81 -9.86
CA THR A 75 -9.54 -32.81 -10.61
C THR A 75 -10.17 -33.86 -9.70
N SER A 76 -9.73 -33.95 -8.44
CA SER A 76 -10.28 -34.91 -7.50
C SER A 76 -11.71 -34.50 -7.09
N PRO A 77 -12.71 -35.38 -7.19
CA PRO A 77 -14.10 -35.07 -6.79
C PRO A 77 -14.25 -34.86 -5.27
N ARG A 78 -13.18 -35.07 -4.51
CA ARG A 78 -13.17 -35.05 -3.05
C ARG A 78 -12.66 -33.73 -2.47
N VAL A 79 -12.19 -32.79 -3.30
CA VAL A 79 -11.74 -31.48 -2.81
C VAL A 79 -12.94 -30.62 -2.45
N LYS A 80 -12.99 -30.21 -1.19
CA LYS A 80 -14.09 -29.40 -0.64
C LYS A 80 -13.70 -27.96 -0.34
N LEU A 81 -12.41 -27.69 -0.18
CA LEU A 81 -11.90 -26.38 0.18
C LEU A 81 -10.65 -26.04 -0.64
N PHE A 82 -10.63 -24.84 -1.20
CA PHE A 82 -9.51 -24.31 -1.98
C PHE A 82 -9.37 -22.80 -1.74
N TYR A 83 -8.14 -22.30 -1.71
CA TYR A 83 -7.86 -20.87 -1.56
C TYR A 83 -7.61 -20.22 -2.92
N ASP A 84 -8.26 -19.08 -3.19
CA ASP A 84 -8.07 -18.30 -4.41
C ASP A 84 -7.95 -16.79 -4.10
N GLN A 85 -7.61 -15.99 -5.11
CA GLN A 85 -7.68 -14.54 -5.07
C GLN A 85 -9.10 -14.05 -4.82
N GLU A 86 -9.20 -12.95 -4.09
CA GLU A 86 -10.46 -12.32 -3.70
C GLU A 86 -11.42 -12.09 -4.88
N THR A 87 -10.91 -11.67 -6.04
CA THR A 87 -11.73 -11.46 -7.25
C THR A 87 -12.39 -12.74 -7.76
N ASN A 88 -11.68 -13.87 -7.70
CA ASN A 88 -12.20 -15.17 -8.11
C ASN A 88 -13.19 -15.71 -7.07
N VAL A 89 -12.87 -15.54 -5.77
CA VAL A 89 -13.78 -15.90 -4.67
C VAL A 89 -15.08 -15.11 -4.76
N ASN A 90 -15.02 -13.80 -4.98
CA ASN A 90 -16.18 -12.93 -5.15
C ASN A 90 -17.04 -13.35 -6.34
N ARG A 91 -16.41 -13.78 -7.45
CA ARG A 91 -17.14 -14.31 -8.61
C ARG A 91 -17.80 -15.65 -8.28
N ALA A 92 -17.09 -16.54 -7.61
CA ALA A 92 -17.59 -17.86 -7.23
C ALA A 92 -18.75 -17.78 -6.22
N GLN A 93 -18.67 -16.83 -5.27
CA GLN A 93 -19.74 -16.54 -4.32
C GLN A 93 -20.98 -15.99 -5.03
N LYS A 94 -20.82 -15.07 -6.00
CA LYS A 94 -21.93 -14.59 -6.85
C LYS A 94 -22.59 -15.70 -7.66
N MET A 95 -21.84 -16.75 -7.99
CA MET A 95 -22.33 -17.95 -8.67
C MET A 95 -22.80 -19.04 -7.69
N ASN A 96 -22.86 -18.75 -6.39
CA ASN A 96 -23.37 -19.63 -5.33
C ASN A 96 -22.64 -20.99 -5.18
N PHE A 97 -21.36 -21.09 -5.55
CA PHE A 97 -20.60 -22.34 -5.39
C PHE A 97 -19.34 -22.20 -4.51
N ALA A 98 -19.14 -21.04 -3.88
CA ALA A 98 -18.07 -20.82 -2.91
C ALA A 98 -18.47 -19.82 -1.82
N LEU A 99 -17.78 -19.88 -0.69
CA LEU A 99 -17.86 -18.91 0.41
C LEU A 99 -16.57 -18.12 0.53
N ALA A 100 -16.69 -16.85 0.91
CA ALA A 100 -15.57 -15.96 1.17
C ALA A 100 -15.23 -15.95 2.67
N LEU A 101 -13.94 -16.02 2.99
CA LEU A 101 -13.41 -15.90 4.36
C LEU A 101 -12.41 -14.76 4.42
N ASP A 102 -12.59 -13.86 5.37
CA ASP A 102 -11.60 -12.82 5.68
C ASP A 102 -10.59 -13.35 6.70
N ILE A 103 -9.33 -13.42 6.30
CA ILE A 103 -8.23 -13.90 7.13
C ILE A 103 -7.94 -12.90 8.28
N ASN A 104 -8.19 -11.60 8.09
CA ASN A 104 -7.89 -10.57 9.10
C ASN A 104 -8.86 -10.61 10.28
N ASN A 105 -10.09 -11.08 10.05
CA ASN A 105 -11.16 -11.17 11.04
C ASN A 105 -11.64 -12.63 11.21
N LEU A 106 -10.69 -13.57 11.16
CA LEU A 106 -11.01 -15.00 11.22
C LEU A 106 -11.20 -15.45 12.67
N THR A 107 -12.37 -16.01 12.98
CA THR A 107 -12.66 -16.66 14.26
C THR A 107 -12.75 -18.17 14.10
N LYS A 108 -12.45 -18.92 15.17
CA LYS A 108 -12.49 -20.39 15.16
C LYS A 108 -13.88 -20.92 14.79
N ALA A 109 -14.93 -20.32 15.33
CA ALA A 109 -16.32 -20.70 15.07
C ALA A 109 -16.70 -20.44 13.60
N SER A 110 -16.49 -19.21 13.11
CA SER A 110 -16.80 -18.84 11.73
C SER A 110 -16.05 -19.72 10.72
N TYR A 111 -14.76 -19.98 10.97
CA TYR A 111 -13.96 -20.83 10.09
C TYR A 111 -14.48 -22.26 10.05
N ARG A 112 -14.79 -22.84 11.21
CA ARG A 112 -15.33 -24.20 11.32
C ARG A 112 -16.70 -24.32 10.65
N GLU A 113 -17.61 -23.39 10.90
CA GLU A 113 -18.94 -23.38 10.31
C GLU A 113 -18.87 -23.26 8.78
N THR A 114 -18.01 -22.39 8.27
CA THR A 114 -17.81 -22.23 6.82
C THR A 114 -17.30 -23.53 6.17
N ILE A 115 -16.36 -24.22 6.81
CA ILE A 115 -15.87 -25.52 6.30
C ILE A 115 -17.01 -26.53 6.28
N LEU A 116 -17.81 -26.60 7.34
CA LEU A 116 -18.92 -27.55 7.42
C LEU A 116 -19.99 -27.26 6.36
N ASP A 117 -20.33 -26.00 6.13
CA ASP A 117 -21.29 -25.59 5.09
C ASP A 117 -20.77 -25.89 3.67
N MET A 118 -19.48 -25.67 3.41
CA MET A 118 -18.86 -26.06 2.13
C MET A 118 -18.78 -27.57 1.93
N THR A 119 -18.74 -28.36 3.01
CA THR A 119 -18.78 -29.84 2.93
C THR A 119 -20.20 -30.42 2.79
N ASN A 120 -21.23 -29.58 2.75
CA ASN A 120 -22.63 -29.99 2.64
C ASN A 120 -23.02 -30.38 1.20
N ASP A 121 -24.04 -31.23 1.06
CA ASP A 121 -24.54 -31.74 -0.23
C ASP A 121 -25.03 -30.63 -1.17
N LYS A 122 -25.55 -29.53 -0.62
CA LYS A 122 -26.01 -28.37 -1.41
C LYS A 122 -24.85 -27.71 -2.17
N SER A 123 -23.72 -27.51 -1.50
CA SER A 123 -22.51 -26.93 -2.09
C SER A 123 -21.98 -27.85 -3.19
N ASP A 124 -22.04 -29.17 -2.98
CA ASP A 124 -21.67 -30.17 -3.97
C ASP A 124 -22.57 -30.15 -5.22
N GLN A 125 -23.87 -29.96 -5.06
CA GLN A 125 -24.81 -29.84 -6.17
C GLN A 125 -24.54 -28.60 -7.00
N ASN A 126 -24.37 -27.44 -6.36
CA ASN A 126 -24.06 -26.18 -7.05
C ASN A 126 -22.74 -26.27 -7.85
N VAL A 127 -21.70 -26.88 -7.26
CA VAL A 127 -20.42 -27.11 -7.97
C VAL A 127 -20.62 -28.03 -9.18
N LYS A 128 -21.42 -29.09 -9.06
CA LYS A 128 -21.73 -29.99 -10.18
C LYS A 128 -22.49 -29.29 -11.30
N GLU A 129 -23.50 -28.49 -10.97
CA GLU A 129 -24.26 -27.71 -11.95
C GLU A 129 -23.35 -26.73 -12.70
N ILE A 130 -22.54 -25.97 -11.97
CA ILE A 130 -21.60 -25.03 -12.56
C ILE A 130 -20.56 -25.76 -13.43
N SER A 131 -20.04 -26.91 -12.97
CA SER A 131 -19.13 -27.76 -13.75
C SER A 131 -19.76 -28.23 -15.06
N GLN A 132 -21.02 -28.67 -15.02
CA GLN A 132 -21.77 -29.05 -16.23
C GLN A 132 -21.91 -27.86 -17.19
N VAL A 133 -22.22 -26.67 -16.68
CA VAL A 133 -22.28 -25.45 -17.50
C VAL A 133 -20.92 -25.13 -18.14
N TYR A 134 -19.82 -25.25 -17.40
CA TYR A 134 -18.47 -25.04 -17.96
C TYR A 134 -18.08 -26.07 -19.02
N HIS A 135 -18.46 -27.33 -18.83
CA HIS A 135 -18.22 -28.39 -19.82
C HIS A 135 -19.17 -28.29 -21.03
N ASN A 136 -20.33 -27.65 -20.86
CA ASN A 136 -21.32 -27.43 -21.91
C ASN A 136 -20.99 -26.20 -22.78
N GLN A 137 -19.82 -26.24 -23.41
CA GLN A 137 -19.39 -25.28 -24.42
C GLN A 137 -19.54 -25.89 -25.82
N SER A 138 -19.86 -25.05 -26.82
CA SER A 138 -20.14 -25.49 -28.19
C SER A 138 -18.94 -26.13 -28.90
N ILE A 139 -17.73 -25.74 -28.52
CA ILE A 139 -16.46 -26.27 -29.06
C ILE A 139 -15.61 -26.71 -27.89
N LYS A 140 -15.14 -27.97 -27.90
CA LYS A 140 -14.24 -28.45 -26.84
C LYS A 140 -12.89 -27.73 -26.93
N PRO A 141 -12.16 -27.55 -25.81
CA PRO A 141 -10.90 -26.82 -25.81
C PRO A 141 -9.84 -27.46 -26.73
N ILE A 142 -9.89 -28.79 -26.87
CA ILE A 142 -8.99 -29.54 -27.77
C ILE A 142 -9.29 -29.24 -29.24
N ASP A 143 -10.56 -29.22 -29.63
CA ASP A 143 -10.97 -28.92 -31.01
C ASP A 143 -10.66 -27.46 -31.36
N LEU A 144 -10.87 -26.55 -30.39
CA LEU A 144 -10.51 -25.15 -30.52
C LEU A 144 -8.99 -24.97 -30.69
N ALA A 145 -8.18 -25.73 -29.95
CA ALA A 145 -6.73 -25.72 -30.06
C ALA A 145 -6.27 -26.22 -31.45
N ILE A 146 -6.82 -27.34 -31.92
CA ILE A 146 -6.56 -27.86 -33.27
C ILE A 146 -6.91 -26.79 -34.32
N TYR A 147 -8.10 -26.19 -34.22
CA TYR A 147 -8.54 -25.14 -35.12
C TYR A 147 -7.56 -23.96 -35.17
N TRP A 148 -7.13 -23.44 -34.01
CA TRP A 148 -6.20 -22.31 -33.98
C TRP A 148 -4.81 -22.68 -34.49
N THR A 149 -4.33 -23.88 -34.19
CA THR A 149 -3.07 -24.38 -34.73
C THR A 149 -3.13 -24.47 -36.26
N GLU A 150 -4.17 -25.06 -36.82
CA GLU A 150 -4.37 -25.09 -38.27
C GLU A 150 -4.52 -23.69 -38.87
N TYR A 151 -5.24 -22.80 -38.20
CA TYR A 151 -5.41 -21.42 -38.64
C TYR A 151 -4.07 -20.71 -38.79
N ILE A 152 -3.18 -20.86 -37.80
CA ILE A 152 -1.82 -20.29 -37.83
C ILE A 152 -1.01 -20.86 -39.00
N LEU A 153 -1.10 -22.19 -39.24
CA LEU A 153 -0.41 -22.85 -40.34
C LEU A 153 -0.92 -22.36 -41.72
N ARG A 154 -2.25 -22.28 -41.91
CA ARG A 154 -2.87 -21.79 -43.15
C ARG A 154 -2.51 -20.33 -43.46
N HIS A 155 -2.29 -19.51 -42.44
CA HIS A 155 -1.98 -18.08 -42.58
C HIS A 155 -0.51 -17.74 -42.32
N ARG A 156 0.40 -18.71 -42.50
CA ARG A 156 1.86 -18.51 -42.41
C ARG A 156 2.28 -17.76 -41.13
N GLY A 157 1.71 -18.12 -39.99
CA GLY A 157 2.01 -17.51 -38.69
C GLY A 157 0.99 -16.48 -38.18
N ALA A 158 -0.12 -16.24 -38.92
CA ALA A 158 -1.21 -15.35 -38.52
C ALA A 158 -0.75 -13.96 -38.03
N TYR A 159 0.11 -13.30 -38.82
CA TYR A 159 0.72 -12.02 -38.44
C TYR A 159 -0.27 -10.89 -38.13
N HIS A 160 -1.51 -10.99 -38.62
CA HIS A 160 -2.60 -10.06 -38.34
C HIS A 160 -3.19 -10.19 -36.93
N MET A 161 -3.04 -11.35 -36.27
CA MET A 161 -3.48 -11.59 -34.88
C MET A 161 -2.36 -11.30 -33.86
N GLN A 162 -1.11 -11.28 -34.32
CA GLN A 162 0.02 -10.93 -33.46
C GLN A 162 -0.08 -9.46 -33.07
N THR A 163 0.04 -9.18 -31.78
CA THR A 163 0.14 -7.80 -31.30
C THR A 163 1.36 -7.13 -31.93
N LYS A 164 1.18 -5.94 -32.53
CA LYS A 164 2.28 -5.14 -33.10
C LYS A 164 3.45 -4.95 -32.13
N ALA A 165 3.18 -5.02 -30.82
CA ALA A 165 4.16 -4.96 -29.74
C ALA A 165 5.30 -5.99 -29.84
N GLN A 166 5.05 -7.20 -30.35
CA GLN A 166 6.07 -8.25 -30.46
C GLN A 166 7.20 -7.86 -31.44
N LYS A 167 6.91 -7.01 -32.42
CA LYS A 167 7.85 -6.55 -33.45
C LYS A 167 8.41 -5.15 -33.16
N MET A 168 8.03 -4.53 -32.03
CA MET A 168 8.51 -3.19 -31.68
C MET A 168 9.96 -3.22 -31.20
N ARG A 169 10.75 -2.24 -31.64
CA ARG A 169 12.13 -2.02 -31.18
C ARG A 169 12.14 -1.82 -29.66
N PHE A 170 13.21 -2.30 -28.99
CA PHE A 170 13.38 -2.26 -27.54
C PHE A 170 13.01 -0.92 -26.90
N MET A 171 13.45 0.19 -27.50
CA MET A 171 13.17 1.56 -27.03
C MET A 171 11.67 1.86 -26.88
N LYS A 172 10.87 1.47 -27.88
CA LYS A 172 9.43 1.72 -27.92
C LYS A 172 8.66 0.75 -27.03
N LYS A 173 9.14 -0.50 -26.91
CA LYS A 173 8.55 -1.51 -26.04
C LYS A 173 8.64 -1.11 -24.56
N HIS A 174 9.74 -0.47 -24.16
CA HIS A 174 9.98 -0.01 -22.78
C HIS A 174 9.65 1.47 -22.56
N SER A 175 9.05 2.15 -23.55
CA SER A 175 8.70 3.58 -23.48
C SER A 175 9.84 4.45 -22.92
N LEU A 176 11.08 4.20 -23.35
CA LEU A 176 12.26 4.89 -22.81
C LEU A 176 12.21 6.41 -23.03
N ASP A 177 11.51 6.85 -24.08
CA ASP A 177 11.27 8.28 -24.34
C ASP A 177 10.44 8.93 -23.23
N SER A 178 9.40 8.24 -22.74
CA SER A 178 8.59 8.69 -21.61
C SER A 178 9.36 8.66 -20.29
N LEU A 179 10.20 7.64 -20.09
CA LEU A 179 11.06 7.53 -18.91
C LEU A 179 12.10 8.66 -18.86
N ALA A 180 12.74 8.95 -19.99
CA ALA A 180 13.68 10.06 -20.13
C ALA A 180 13.01 11.39 -19.80
N LEU A 181 11.80 11.64 -20.32
CA LEU A 181 11.03 12.84 -20.02
C LEU A 181 10.72 12.98 -18.52
N MET A 182 10.32 11.90 -17.85
CA MET A 182 10.09 11.91 -16.40
C MET A 182 11.36 12.23 -15.61
N ILE A 183 12.50 11.63 -15.96
CA ILE A 183 13.79 11.85 -15.29
C ILE A 183 14.26 13.29 -15.50
N THR A 184 14.19 13.80 -16.74
CA THR A 184 14.58 15.18 -17.04
C THR A 184 13.68 16.17 -16.32
N GLY A 185 12.36 15.95 -16.30
CA GLY A 185 11.42 16.80 -15.55
C GLY A 185 11.73 16.84 -14.06
N ALA A 186 11.96 15.69 -13.43
CA ALA A 186 12.34 15.60 -12.03
C ALA A 186 13.66 16.34 -11.73
N PHE A 187 14.66 16.22 -12.63
CA PHE A 187 15.95 16.90 -12.50
C PHE A 187 15.81 18.43 -12.60
N VAL A 188 14.99 18.94 -13.54
CA VAL A 188 14.71 20.37 -13.67
C VAL A 188 14.00 20.91 -12.42
N VAL A 189 12.99 20.20 -11.92
CA VAL A 189 12.29 20.58 -10.68
C VAL A 189 13.27 20.62 -9.51
N PHE A 190 14.14 19.62 -9.37
CA PHE A 190 15.17 19.58 -8.34
C PHE A 190 16.10 20.81 -8.41
N ILE A 191 16.60 21.15 -9.61
CA ILE A 191 17.44 22.35 -9.81
C ILE A 191 16.69 23.63 -9.40
N VAL A 192 15.45 23.80 -9.86
CA VAL A 192 14.64 24.98 -9.52
C VAL A 192 14.44 25.10 -8.01
N CYS A 193 14.09 24.00 -7.33
CA CYS A 193 13.97 23.95 -5.88
C CYS A 193 15.27 24.33 -5.17
N CYS A 194 16.41 23.78 -5.59
CA CYS A 194 17.73 24.16 -5.06
C CYS A 194 18.02 25.65 -5.25
N CYS A 195 17.74 26.20 -6.43
CA CYS A 195 17.91 27.63 -6.71
C CYS A 195 17.00 28.51 -5.83
N LEU A 196 15.74 28.12 -5.63
CA LEU A 196 14.81 28.83 -4.76
C LEU A 196 15.26 28.77 -3.29
N ILE A 197 15.71 27.61 -2.81
CA ILE A 197 16.27 27.45 -1.46
C ILE A 197 17.49 28.36 -1.27
N VAL A 198 18.44 28.36 -2.21
CA VAL A 198 19.62 29.26 -2.16
C VAL A 198 19.20 30.72 -2.14
N LYS A 199 18.20 31.13 -2.94
CA LYS A 199 17.66 32.49 -2.93
C LYS A 199 17.05 32.85 -1.57
N ILE A 200 16.28 31.96 -0.96
CA ILE A 200 15.68 32.16 0.37
C ILE A 200 16.77 32.28 1.44
N ILE A 201 17.80 31.41 1.41
CA ILE A 201 18.94 31.48 2.34
C ILE A 201 19.68 32.81 2.20
N LYS A 202 19.99 33.23 0.97
CA LYS A 202 20.65 34.52 0.70
C LYS A 202 19.80 35.71 1.17
N ALA A 203 18.49 35.71 0.88
CA ALA A 203 17.58 36.77 1.32
C ALA A 203 17.52 36.87 2.85
N LYS A 204 17.43 35.72 3.55
CA LYS A 204 17.45 35.66 5.02
C LYS A 204 18.77 36.16 5.60
N HIS A 205 19.91 35.88 4.94
CA HIS A 205 21.23 36.39 5.33
C HIS A 205 21.35 37.91 5.12
N SER A 206 20.87 38.44 3.99
CA SER A 206 20.85 39.89 3.70
C SER A 206 19.97 40.68 4.67
N VAL A 207 18.82 40.14 5.07
CA VAL A 207 17.94 40.78 6.08
C VAL A 207 18.57 40.76 7.48
N LYS A 208 19.33 39.71 7.84
CA LYS A 208 20.07 39.63 9.12
C LYS A 208 21.20 40.66 9.24
N ILE A 209 21.77 41.09 8.11
CA ILE A 209 22.83 42.13 8.04
C ILE A 209 22.23 43.55 8.05
N ALA A 210 20.96 43.72 7.67
CA ALA A 210 20.29 45.02 7.54
C ALA A 210 19.55 45.50 8.81
N LEU A 211 19.97 45.10 10.01
CA LEU A 211 19.55 45.77 11.25
C LEU A 211 20.16 47.19 11.29
N PRO A 212 19.36 48.27 11.43
CA PRO A 212 19.86 49.62 11.26
C PRO A 212 20.75 50.05 12.43
N CYS A 213 21.91 50.59 12.09
CA CYS A 213 22.74 51.38 13.01
C CYS A 213 21.94 52.61 13.45
N VAL A 214 21.68 52.74 14.75
CA VAL A 214 21.14 53.97 15.36
C VAL A 214 22.14 55.09 15.07
N SER A 215 21.74 56.06 14.23
CA SER A 215 22.54 57.25 13.95
C SER A 215 22.54 58.15 15.18
N LEU A 216 23.65 58.20 15.91
CA LEU A 216 23.93 59.26 16.88
C LEU A 216 23.85 60.63 16.17
N ARG A 217 22.95 61.49 16.63
CA ARG A 217 22.83 62.88 16.17
C ARG A 217 24.07 63.65 16.66
N THR A 218 24.81 64.27 15.76
CA THR A 218 25.93 65.16 16.10
C THR A 218 25.43 66.40 16.88
N PRO A 219 26.13 66.86 17.92
CA PRO A 219 25.73 68.05 18.67
C PRO A 219 25.89 69.33 17.81
N PRO A 220 25.05 70.36 17.99
CA PRO A 220 25.16 71.61 17.23
C PRO A 220 26.43 72.37 17.59
N LYS A 221 27.16 72.85 16.57
CA LYS A 221 28.35 73.68 16.71
C LYS A 221 27.97 75.11 17.12
N ILE A 222 28.51 75.54 18.25
CA ILE A 222 28.44 76.91 18.79
C ILE A 222 29.19 77.86 17.84
N LYS A 223 28.52 78.90 17.33
CA LYS A 223 29.15 80.01 16.61
C LYS A 223 29.49 81.12 17.61
N LEU A 224 30.78 81.40 17.76
CA LEU A 224 31.31 82.59 18.44
C LEU A 224 31.13 83.81 17.52
N PHE A 225 30.42 84.83 17.98
CA PHE A 225 30.33 86.14 17.34
C PHE A 225 31.12 87.17 18.16
N PRO A 226 31.86 88.09 17.51
CA PRO A 226 32.71 89.06 18.19
C PRO A 226 31.91 90.19 18.85
N SER A 227 32.54 90.71 19.90
CA SER A 227 32.20 91.87 20.73
C SER A 227 31.67 93.05 19.93
N ASP A 228 30.42 93.45 20.20
CA ASP A 228 30.00 94.85 20.38
C ASP A 228 28.62 94.88 21.05
N ALA A 229 28.44 95.85 21.96
CA ALA A 229 27.19 96.26 22.65
C ALA A 229 26.76 95.52 23.94
N GLN A 230 27.35 96.00 25.05
CA GLN A 230 26.79 96.31 26.38
C GLN A 230 25.42 95.73 26.85
N LEU A 231 25.53 94.93 27.92
CA LEU A 231 24.73 94.85 29.16
C LEU A 231 23.23 95.24 29.17
N HIS A 232 22.38 94.28 29.53
CA HIS A 232 21.29 94.49 30.50
C HIS A 232 21.10 93.22 31.34
N TYR A 233 21.28 93.34 32.66
CA TYR A 233 21.13 92.26 33.64
C TYR A 233 19.66 92.05 34.04
N GLY A 234 19.25 90.79 34.20
CA GLY A 234 18.01 90.38 34.85
C GLY A 234 18.19 89.02 35.52
N VAL A 235 17.97 88.98 36.83
CA VAL A 235 18.21 87.87 37.78
C VAL A 235 16.98 86.93 37.85
N TYR A 236 17.19 85.64 38.19
CA TYR A 236 16.40 84.74 39.09
C TYR A 236 16.37 83.24 38.67
N PRO A 237 16.09 82.28 39.61
CA PRO A 237 16.76 80.97 39.66
C PRO A 237 15.83 79.74 39.48
N ALA A 238 16.46 78.57 39.63
CA ALA A 238 16.04 77.19 39.36
C ALA A 238 14.78 76.66 40.07
N LEU A 239 14.24 75.56 39.53
CA LEU A 239 13.47 74.51 40.25
C LEU A 239 13.40 73.18 39.46
N THR A 240 13.11 72.11 40.21
CA THR A 240 13.50 70.69 40.12
C THR A 240 12.50 69.71 39.45
N SER A 241 12.97 68.46 39.16
CA SER A 241 12.27 67.26 38.60
C SER A 241 11.15 66.67 39.47
N PRO A 242 10.29 65.69 39.01
CA PRO A 242 10.61 64.22 39.10
C PRO A 242 9.91 63.21 38.12
N SER A 243 10.50 61.98 38.07
CA SER A 243 10.03 60.56 37.85
C SER A 243 8.79 60.09 37.06
N ALA A 244 8.89 58.93 36.34
CA ALA A 244 8.08 57.68 36.49
C ALA A 244 8.37 56.61 35.37
N GLU A 245 7.85 55.38 35.53
CA GLU A 245 8.41 54.04 35.19
C GLU A 245 7.76 53.19 34.05
N ASN A 246 8.50 52.12 33.63
CA ASN A 246 8.15 50.73 33.21
C ASN A 246 7.20 50.34 32.04
N THR A 247 7.60 49.32 31.22
CA THR A 247 7.06 47.90 31.17
C THR A 247 7.61 47.10 29.95
N PHE A 248 7.94 45.79 30.13
CA PHE A 248 8.46 44.81 29.13
C PHE A 248 7.46 43.67 28.84
N TYR A 249 7.53 43.02 27.65
CA TYR A 249 6.95 41.68 27.37
C TYR A 249 7.83 40.83 26.42
N THR A 250 7.86 39.51 26.65
CA THR A 250 8.57 38.46 25.87
C THR A 250 7.56 37.41 25.39
N ILE A 251 7.75 36.79 24.22
CA ILE A 251 6.87 35.74 23.67
C ILE A 251 7.66 34.44 23.46
N HIS A 252 7.11 33.32 23.95
CA HIS A 252 7.54 31.94 23.70
C HIS A 252 6.75 31.30 22.55
N PHE A 253 7.36 30.33 21.85
CA PHE A 253 6.72 29.48 20.83
C PHE A 253 6.46 28.09 21.43
N ASP A 254 5.27 27.53 21.15
CA ASP A 254 4.95 26.12 21.37
C ASP A 254 4.42 25.46 20.09
N GLU A 255 4.67 24.15 20.02
CA GLU A 255 4.47 23.22 18.92
C GLU A 255 3.13 22.47 19.04
N ALA A 256 2.50 22.18 17.88
CA ALA A 256 1.41 21.23 17.59
C ALA A 256 0.06 21.35 18.35
N ASP A 257 -1.05 21.50 17.61
CA ASP A 257 -2.00 20.40 17.38
C ASP A 257 -3.06 20.74 16.31
N ASN A 258 -3.55 19.69 15.67
CA ASN A 258 -4.45 19.65 14.52
C ASN A 258 -5.92 19.56 14.97
N THR A 259 -6.73 20.61 14.83
CA THR A 259 -8.20 20.48 14.66
C THR A 259 -8.87 21.74 14.07
N ASN A 260 -9.39 21.58 12.85
CA ASN A 260 -10.53 22.24 12.20
C ASN A 260 -10.58 23.79 12.03
N PRO A 261 -10.76 24.32 10.79
CA PRO A 261 -10.76 25.75 10.54
C PRO A 261 -12.14 26.35 10.78
N LYS A 262 -12.19 27.49 11.50
CA LYS A 262 -13.35 28.39 11.47
C LYS A 262 -12.91 29.77 11.00
N ILE A 263 -13.34 30.08 9.78
CA ILE A 263 -13.34 31.41 9.19
C ILE A 263 -14.26 32.29 10.05
N ASN A 264 -13.77 33.43 10.51
CA ASN A 264 -14.65 34.54 10.87
C ASN A 264 -13.96 35.88 10.59
N VAL A 265 -14.55 36.59 9.64
CA VAL A 265 -14.25 37.97 9.26
C VAL A 265 -14.93 38.90 10.26
N ARG A 266 -14.20 39.89 10.81
CA ARG A 266 -14.80 41.15 11.27
C ARG A 266 -13.89 42.34 10.97
N LYS A 267 -14.56 43.45 10.69
CA LYS A 267 -14.10 44.72 10.12
C LYS A 267 -12.93 45.38 10.84
#